data_AF-A0A6M3JGF4-F1
#
_entry.id   AF-A0A6M3JGF4-F1
#
_cell.length_a   1.000
_cell.length_b   1.000
_cell.length_c   1.000
_cell.angle_alpha   90.00
_cell.angle_beta   90.00
_cell.angle_gamma   90.00
#
_symmetry.space_group_name_H-M   'P 1'
#
loop_
_entity.id
_entity.type
_entity.pdbx_description
1 polymer ?
#
loop_
_entity_poly.entity_id
_entity_poly.type
_entity_poly.pdbx_seq_one_letter_code
_entity_poly.pdbx_strand_id
1 'polypeptide(L)'
;MNQTIEKLKKALAHNQFLATALVIVICMSIWFIGCQSTTPSPLRPEIKVTRAELEDEIAAFATKVDQAVADLDRQDAFKQKLAEIGIAVAQGGTIDPIGAGVTLIGILGLGAVADNRKKDSIIKTLKNGNKETV
;
A
#
# COMPACT_ATOMS: atom_id res chain seq x y z
N MET A 1 -45.98 21.85 28.84
CA MET A 1 -45.18 21.83 27.59
C MET A 1 -45.92 22.37 26.36
N ASN A 2 -47.26 22.36 26.33
CA ASN A 2 -48.03 22.82 25.16
C ASN A 2 -48.15 24.36 25.03
N GLN A 3 -48.16 25.12 26.13
CA GLN A 3 -48.28 26.59 26.06
C GLN A 3 -47.05 27.29 25.45
N THR A 4 -45.85 26.75 25.65
CA THR A 4 -44.62 27.29 25.07
C THR A 4 -44.59 27.09 23.55
N ILE A 5 -45.07 25.93 23.08
CA ILE A 5 -45.16 25.60 21.65
C ILE A 5 -46.18 26.50 20.94
N GLU A 6 -47.33 26.77 21.55
CA GLU A 6 -48.35 27.66 20.98
C GLU A 6 -47.89 29.12 20.90
N LYS A 7 -47.14 29.60 21.91
CA LYS A 7 -46.50 30.93 21.86
C LYS A 7 -45.40 31.00 20.79
N LEU A 8 -44.62 29.94 20.64
CA LEU A 8 -43.60 29.81 19.59
C LEU A 8 -44.22 29.82 18.18
N LYS A 9 -45.31 29.08 17.94
CA LYS A 9 -46.02 29.09 16.66
C LYS A 9 -46.55 30.47 16.30
N LYS A 10 -47.13 31.19 17.27
CA LYS A 10 -47.67 32.53 17.04
C LYS A 10 -46.58 33.56 16.76
N ALA A 11 -45.43 33.44 17.44
CA ALA A 11 -44.24 34.25 17.17
C ALA A 11 -43.59 33.91 15.81
N LEU A 12 -43.55 32.62 15.43
CA LEU A 12 -43.04 32.17 14.12
C LEU A 12 -43.93 32.62 12.96
N ALA A 13 -45.25 32.56 13.12
CA ALA A 13 -46.22 32.99 12.12
C ALA A 13 -46.16 34.51 11.88
N HIS A 14 -45.82 35.29 12.90
CA HIS A 14 -45.65 36.73 12.77
C HIS A 14 -44.40 37.11 11.95
N ASN A 15 -43.39 36.23 11.93
CA ASN A 15 -42.14 36.44 11.18
C ASN A 15 -41.83 35.26 10.26
N GLN A 16 -42.85 34.86 9.49
CA GLN A 16 -42.84 33.71 8.60
C GLN A 16 -41.63 33.68 7.66
N PHE A 17 -41.20 34.83 7.13
CA PHE A 17 -40.04 34.92 6.25
C PHE A 17 -38.72 34.56 6.95
N LEU A 18 -38.56 34.95 8.22
CA LEU A 18 -37.37 34.63 9.01
C LEU A 18 -37.33 33.13 9.34
N ALA A 19 -38.49 32.55 9.68
CA ALA A 19 -38.62 31.12 9.93
C ALA A 19 -38.26 30.29 8.68
N THR A 20 -38.78 30.67 7.52
CA THR A 20 -38.46 30.01 6.25
C THR A 20 -36.99 30.17 5.88
N ALA A 21 -36.41 31.36 6.05
CA ALA A 21 -34.99 31.60 5.81
C ALA A 21 -34.09 30.70 6.69
N LEU A 22 -34.43 30.55 7.98
CA LEU A 22 -33.68 29.71 8.90
C LEU A 22 -33.73 28.23 8.51
N VAL A 23 -34.89 27.74 8.08
CA VAL A 23 -35.04 26.37 7.56
C VAL A 23 -34.18 26.16 6.31
N ILE A 24 -34.21 27.10 5.36
CA ILE A 24 -33.38 27.01 4.14
C ILE A 24 -31.89 27.00 4.48
N VAL A 25 -31.44 27.84 5.40
CA VAL A 25 -30.03 27.89 5.84
C VAL A 25 -29.61 26.56 6.47
N ILE A 26 -30.45 25.96 7.34
CA ILE A 26 -30.16 24.66 7.93
C ILE A 26 -30.08 23.57 6.85
N CYS A 27 -31.05 23.54 5.93
CA CYS A 27 -31.06 22.57 4.84
C CYS A 27 -29.83 22.70 3.93
N MET A 28 -29.44 23.93 3.58
CA MET A 28 -28.22 24.17 2.79
C MET A 28 -26.95 23.81 3.57
N SER A 29 -26.90 24.08 4.88
CA SER A 29 -25.73 23.73 5.70
C SER A 29 -25.51 22.22 5.75
N ILE A 30 -26.58 21.44 5.90
CA ILE A 30 -26.52 19.97 5.86
C ILE A 30 -26.04 19.48 4.48
N TRP A 31 -26.51 20.11 3.41
CA TRP A 31 -26.09 19.79 2.05
C TRP A 31 -24.58 20.02 1.83
N PHE A 32 -24.04 21.13 2.33
CA PHE A 32 -22.61 21.43 2.22
C PHE A 32 -21.71 20.50 3.04
N ILE A 33 -22.16 20.06 4.22
CA ILE A 33 -21.40 19.11 5.05
C ILE A 33 -21.33 17.72 4.38
N GLY A 34 -22.36 17.34 3.61
CA GLY A 34 -22.42 16.02 2.96
C GLY A 34 -21.61 15.88 1.67
N CYS A 35 -21.19 16.98 1.04
CA CYS A 35 -20.47 16.94 -0.24
C CYS A 35 -18.95 16.97 0.00
N GLN A 36 -18.35 15.79 0.17
CA GLN A 36 -16.89 15.69 0.20
C GLN A 36 -16.30 15.84 -1.21
N SER A 37 -15.24 16.65 -1.33
CA SER A 37 -14.47 16.79 -2.58
C SER A 37 -13.79 15.47 -2.91
N THR A 38 -14.05 14.95 -4.11
CA THR A 38 -13.41 13.73 -4.63
C THR A 38 -12.54 14.05 -5.84
N THR A 39 -11.44 13.31 -5.99
CA THR A 39 -10.51 13.42 -7.13
C THR A 39 -10.15 12.03 -7.64
N PRO A 40 -9.83 11.83 -8.92
CA PRO A 40 -9.27 10.56 -9.38
C PRO A 40 -7.98 10.21 -8.62
N SER A 41 -7.80 8.94 -8.26
CA SER A 41 -6.58 8.44 -7.62
C SER A 41 -5.41 8.41 -8.61
N PRO A 42 -4.19 8.83 -8.21
CA PRO A 42 -2.98 8.73 -9.02
C PRO A 42 -2.52 7.29 -9.29
N LEU A 43 -2.84 6.35 -8.38
CA LEU A 43 -2.42 4.94 -8.47
C LEU A 43 -3.43 4.10 -9.27
N ARG A 44 -4.70 4.50 -9.23
CA ARG A 44 -5.85 3.80 -9.82
C ARG A 44 -6.79 4.83 -10.45
N PRO A 45 -6.55 5.27 -11.69
CA PRO A 45 -7.31 6.37 -12.32
C PRO A 45 -8.81 6.05 -12.47
N GLU A 46 -9.20 4.79 -12.39
CA GLU A 46 -10.58 4.33 -12.43
C GLU A 46 -11.40 4.60 -11.15
N ILE A 47 -10.75 4.96 -10.02
CA ILE A 47 -11.42 5.20 -8.73
C ILE A 47 -11.31 6.67 -8.33
N LYS A 48 -12.44 7.25 -7.89
CA LYS A 48 -12.45 8.56 -7.22
C LYS A 48 -12.25 8.36 -5.72
N VAL A 49 -11.29 9.08 -5.17
CA VAL A 49 -10.94 9.04 -3.75
C VAL A 49 -11.25 10.37 -3.08
N THR A 50 -11.59 10.29 -1.80
CA THR A 50 -11.69 11.44 -0.91
C THR A 50 -10.30 11.91 -0.46
N ARG A 51 -10.22 13.07 0.18
CA ARG A 51 -8.95 13.60 0.71
C ARG A 51 -8.29 12.65 1.70
N ALA A 52 -9.06 12.08 2.64
CA ALA A 52 -8.53 11.19 3.66
C ALA A 52 -7.97 9.89 3.03
N GLU A 53 -8.71 9.30 2.09
CA GLU A 53 -8.25 8.11 1.37
C GLU A 53 -7.00 8.38 0.52
N LEU A 54 -6.89 9.57 -0.09
CA LEU A 54 -5.70 9.96 -0.84
C LEU A 54 -4.46 10.09 0.06
N GLU A 55 -4.61 10.62 1.27
CA GLU A 55 -3.53 10.72 2.25
C GLU A 55 -3.03 9.33 2.68
N ASP A 56 -3.95 8.38 2.92
CA ASP A 56 -3.62 6.98 3.22
C ASP A 56 -2.91 6.29 2.05
N GLU A 57 -3.37 6.51 0.81
CA GLU A 57 -2.74 5.97 -0.39
C GLU A 57 -1.29 6.47 -0.54
N ILE A 58 -1.04 7.75 -0.28
CA ILE A 58 0.31 8.35 -0.34
C ILE A 58 1.21 7.73 0.72
N ALA A 59 0.75 7.58 1.96
CA ALA A 59 1.54 7.00 3.05
C ALA A 59 1.92 5.52 2.77
N ALA A 60 0.96 4.75 2.26
CA ALA A 60 1.19 3.36 1.88
C ALA A 60 2.17 3.25 0.69
N PHE A 61 2.09 4.16 -0.28
CA PHE A 61 3.00 4.19 -1.41
C PHE A 61 4.42 4.58 -1.01
N ALA A 62 4.58 5.61 -0.17
CA ALA A 62 5.89 6.03 0.35
C ALA A 62 6.61 4.87 1.04
N THR A 63 5.91 4.12 1.90
CA THR A 63 6.46 2.94 2.58
C THR A 63 6.97 1.87 1.60
N LYS A 64 6.23 1.63 0.50
CA LYS A 64 6.65 0.67 -0.54
C LYS A 64 7.87 1.14 -1.29
N VAL A 65 7.96 2.45 -1.58
CA VAL A 65 9.12 3.05 -2.23
C VAL A 65 10.35 2.91 -1.33
N ASP A 66 10.24 3.21 -0.04
CA ASP A 66 11.35 3.07 0.91
C ASP A 66 11.87 1.63 1.00
N GLN A 67 10.95 0.65 1.01
CA GLN A 67 11.33 -0.78 0.98
C GLN A 67 12.04 -1.15 -0.32
N ALA A 68 11.57 -0.65 -1.47
CA ALA A 68 12.19 -0.92 -2.76
C ALA A 68 13.59 -0.29 -2.87
N VAL A 69 13.76 0.93 -2.36
CA VAL A 69 15.07 1.60 -2.30
C VAL A 69 16.02 0.83 -1.39
N ALA A 70 15.57 0.42 -0.20
CA ALA A 70 16.40 -0.38 0.71
C ALA A 70 16.81 -1.74 0.11
N ASP A 71 15.98 -2.34 -0.74
CA ASP A 71 16.35 -3.56 -1.46
C ASP A 71 17.39 -3.29 -2.56
N LEU A 72 17.22 -2.20 -3.32
CA LEU A 72 18.22 -1.77 -4.31
C LEU A 72 19.59 -1.50 -3.65
N ASP A 73 19.61 -0.82 -2.50
CA ASP A 73 20.85 -0.56 -1.74
C ASP A 73 21.54 -1.86 -1.32
N ARG A 74 20.78 -2.88 -0.91
CA ARG A 74 21.34 -4.21 -0.58
C ARG A 74 21.92 -4.90 -1.81
N GLN A 75 21.24 -4.81 -2.95
CA GLN A 75 21.72 -5.38 -4.20
C GLN A 75 23.02 -4.71 -4.65
N ASP A 76 23.11 -3.38 -4.54
CA ASP A 76 24.32 -2.65 -4.92
C ASP A 76 25.47 -2.89 -3.95
N ALA A 77 25.21 -2.99 -2.63
CA ALA A 77 26.20 -3.42 -1.66
C ALA A 77 26.73 -4.83 -1.96
N PHE A 78 25.84 -5.76 -2.34
CA PHE A 78 26.24 -7.11 -2.73
C PHE A 78 27.09 -7.13 -4.00
N LYS A 79 26.74 -6.35 -5.03
CA LYS A 79 27.55 -6.19 -6.25
C LYS A 79 28.92 -5.60 -5.94
N GLN A 80 28.99 -4.60 -5.07
CA GLN A 80 30.25 -4.00 -4.66
C GLN A 80 31.15 -5.03 -3.97
N LYS A 81 30.59 -5.85 -3.06
CA LYS A 81 31.32 -6.93 -2.41
C LYS A 81 31.79 -8.00 -3.41
N LEU A 82 30.96 -8.36 -4.39
CA LEU A 82 31.36 -9.27 -5.47
C LEU A 82 32.50 -8.69 -6.32
N ALA A 83 32.45 -7.40 -6.65
CA ALA A 83 33.50 -6.74 -7.40
C ALA A 83 34.82 -6.69 -6.62
N GLU A 84 34.77 -6.36 -5.32
CA GLU A 84 35.93 -6.39 -4.41
C GLU A 84 36.57 -7.79 -4.38
N ILE A 85 35.77 -8.85 -4.25
CA ILE A 85 36.24 -10.24 -4.27
C ILE A 85 36.85 -10.57 -5.64
N GLY A 86 36.20 -10.19 -6.73
CA GLY A 86 36.68 -10.44 -8.09
C GLY A 86 38.05 -9.78 -8.34
N ILE A 87 38.24 -8.55 -7.88
CA ILE A 87 39.53 -7.84 -7.96
C ILE A 87 40.59 -8.54 -7.09
N ALA A 88 40.25 -8.91 -5.85
CA ALA A 88 41.18 -9.61 -4.95
C ALA A 88 41.65 -10.95 -5.54
N VAL A 89 40.74 -11.72 -6.14
CA VAL A 89 41.06 -12.98 -6.83
C VAL A 89 41.92 -12.73 -8.07
N ALA A 90 41.58 -11.73 -8.89
CA ALA A 90 42.32 -11.41 -10.12
C ALA A 90 43.73 -10.90 -9.86
N GLN A 91 43.96 -10.20 -8.74
CA GLN A 91 45.28 -9.71 -8.32
C GLN A 91 46.14 -10.77 -7.62
N GLY A 92 45.65 -12.01 -7.49
CA GLY A 92 46.35 -13.09 -6.79
C GLY A 92 46.41 -12.89 -5.27
N GLY A 93 45.57 -12.02 -4.71
CA GLY A 93 45.50 -11.73 -3.28
C GLY A 93 44.85 -12.87 -2.49
N THR A 94 45.17 -12.97 -1.20
CA THR A 94 44.52 -13.87 -0.26
C THR A 94 43.01 -13.61 -0.24
N ILE A 95 42.22 -14.61 -0.65
CA ILE A 95 40.76 -14.56 -0.58
C ILE A 95 40.38 -14.38 0.89
N ASP A 96 39.73 -13.27 1.22
CA ASP A 96 39.15 -13.08 2.55
C ASP A 96 38.02 -14.11 2.74
N PRO A 97 38.17 -15.08 3.67
CA PRO A 97 37.21 -16.17 3.85
C PRO A 97 35.81 -15.67 4.19
N ILE A 98 35.67 -14.45 4.71
CA ILE A 98 34.36 -13.84 4.99
C ILE A 98 33.65 -13.47 3.67
N GLY A 99 34.37 -12.88 2.71
CA GLY A 99 33.81 -12.53 1.40
C GLY A 99 33.43 -13.76 0.57
N ALA A 100 34.28 -14.78 0.57
CA ALA A 100 33.98 -16.07 -0.05
C ALA A 100 32.77 -16.74 0.61
N GLY A 101 32.66 -16.69 1.94
CA GLY A 101 31.52 -17.24 2.68
C GLY A 101 30.18 -16.60 2.30
N VAL A 102 30.12 -15.27 2.21
CA VAL A 102 28.86 -14.56 1.84
C VAL A 102 28.44 -14.88 0.41
N THR A 103 29.39 -14.96 -0.53
CA THR A 103 29.09 -15.31 -1.92
C THR A 103 28.65 -16.77 -2.08
N LEU A 104 29.30 -17.70 -1.37
CA LEU A 104 28.88 -19.09 -1.31
C LEU A 104 27.50 -19.25 -0.68
N ILE A 105 27.21 -18.56 0.43
CA ILE A 105 25.88 -18.58 1.05
C ILE A 105 24.83 -17.99 0.12
N GLY A 106 25.15 -16.93 -0.63
CA GLY A 106 24.26 -16.35 -1.63
C GLY A 106 23.95 -17.31 -2.78
N ILE A 107 24.98 -17.96 -3.34
CA ILE A 107 24.83 -18.94 -4.43
C ILE A 107 24.11 -20.20 -3.94
N LEU A 108 24.45 -20.73 -2.76
CA LEU A 108 23.78 -21.88 -2.15
C LEU A 108 22.35 -21.55 -1.76
N GLY A 109 22.08 -20.35 -1.27
CA GLY A 109 20.74 -19.86 -0.94
C GLY A 109 19.84 -19.78 -2.17
N LEU A 110 20.34 -19.20 -3.28
CA LEU A 110 19.63 -19.18 -4.56
C LEU A 110 19.45 -20.60 -5.13
N GLY A 111 20.47 -21.45 -5.01
CA GLY A 111 20.41 -22.85 -5.43
C GLY A 111 19.36 -23.68 -4.67
N ALA A 112 19.28 -23.51 -3.34
CA ALA A 112 18.30 -24.19 -2.51
C ALA A 112 16.85 -23.74 -2.81
N VAL A 113 16.64 -22.45 -3.06
CA VAL A 113 15.33 -21.93 -3.48
C VAL A 113 14.94 -22.45 -4.86
N ALA A 114 15.88 -22.49 -5.82
CA ALA A 114 15.65 -23.05 -7.14
C ALA A 114 15.34 -24.57 -7.10
N ASP A 115 16.05 -25.32 -6.26
CA ASP A 115 15.79 -26.75 -6.06
C ASP A 115 14.41 -27.00 -5.46
N ASN A 116 14.02 -26.22 -4.45
CA ASN A 116 12.70 -26.31 -3.81
C ASN A 116 11.57 -25.99 -4.80
N ARG A 117 11.73 -24.97 -5.66
CA ARG A 117 10.73 -24.68 -6.72
C ARG A 117 10.58 -25.81 -7.72
N LYS A 118 11.67 -26.48 -8.09
CA LYS A 118 11.64 -27.61 -9.02
C LYS A 118 10.97 -28.84 -8.39
N LYS A 119 11.26 -29.12 -7.11
CA LYS A 119 10.57 -30.18 -6.35
C LYS A 119 9.07 -29.94 -6.24
N ASP A 120 8.64 -28.71 -5.95
CA ASP A 120 7.23 -28.37 -5.88
C ASP A 120 6.50 -28.56 -7.22
N SER A 121 7.16 -28.26 -8.34
CA SER A 121 6.60 -28.51 -9.67
C SER A 121 6.42 -30.01 -9.91
N ILE A 122 7.40 -30.83 -9.55
CA ILE A 122 7.34 -32.29 -9.74
C ILE A 122 6.25 -32.89 -8.84
N ILE A 123 6.16 -32.46 -7.58
CA ILE A 123 5.13 -32.93 -6.63
C ILE A 123 3.73 -32.59 -7.14
N LYS A 124 3.50 -31.40 -7.70
CA LYS A 124 2.22 -31.02 -8.30
C LYS A 124 1.87 -31.90 -9.50
N THR A 125 2.82 -32.17 -10.39
CA THR A 125 2.60 -33.05 -11.55
C THR A 125 2.26 -34.48 -11.10
N LEU A 126 2.98 -35.04 -10.13
CA LEU A 126 2.70 -36.36 -9.58
C LEU A 126 1.33 -36.44 -8.88
N LYS A 127 0.97 -35.41 -8.11
CA LYS A 127 -0.33 -35.35 -7.41
C LYS A 127 -1.52 -35.24 -8.37
N ASN A 128 -1.36 -34.58 -9.50
CA ASN A 128 -2.40 -34.49 -10.52
C ASN A 128 -2.51 -35.78 -11.35
N GLY A 129 -1.39 -36.41 -11.72
CA GLY A 129 -1.41 -37.69 -12.43
C GLY A 129 -2.04 -38.83 -11.61
N ASN A 130 -1.85 -38.83 -10.28
CA ASN A 130 -2.43 -39.86 -9.40
C ASN A 130 -3.94 -39.66 -9.13
N LYS A 131 -4.50 -38.49 -9.47
CA LYS A 131 -5.94 -38.21 -9.37
C LYS A 131 -6.74 -38.66 -10.60
N GLU A 132 -6.08 -38.88 -11.74
CA GLU A 132 -6.74 -39.35 -12.97
C GLU A 132 -6.82 -40.89 -13.03
N THR A 133 -6.16 -41.59 -12.11
CA THR A 133 -6.10 -43.07 -12.04
C THR A 133 -6.93 -43.68 -10.90
N VAL A 134 -7.80 -42.89 -10.23
CA VAL A 134 -8.74 -43.36 -9.18
C VAL A 134 -10.16 -43.01 -9.57
#